data_AF-A0A926NN52-F1
#
_entry.id   AF-A0A926NN52-F1
#
_cell.length_a   1.000
_cell.length_b   1.000
_cell.length_c   1.000
_cell.angle_alpha   90.00
_cell.angle_beta   90.00
_cell.angle_gamma   90.00
#
_symmetry.space_group_name_H-M   'P 1'
#
loop_
_entity.id
_entity.type
_entity.pdbx_description
1 polymer ?
#
loop_
_entity_poly.entity_id
_entity_poly.type
_entity_poly.pdbx_seq_one_letter_code
_entity_poly.pdbx_strand_id
1 'polypeptide(L)' 'MGKQPELYVLDDKLVAVFSVNFGECVVKMECLFSDEEIVDYTIVFNGTVKDKERVTEKMLIQAVELCKNQKVYV' A
#
# COMPACT_ATOMS: atom_id res chain seq x y z
N MET A 1 1.12 -14.24 4.33
CA MET A 1 0.09 -13.39 4.93
C MET A 1 0.71 -12.02 5.11
N GLY A 2 0.15 -10.98 4.49
CA GLY A 2 0.70 -9.62 4.59
C GLY A 2 0.54 -9.08 6.02
N LYS A 3 1.50 -8.26 6.47
CA LYS A 3 1.29 -7.48 7.69
C LYS A 3 0.18 -6.47 7.47
N GLN A 4 -0.53 -6.10 8.53
CA GLN A 4 -1.39 -4.93 8.49
C GLN A 4 -0.56 -3.70 8.09
N PRO A 5 -1.11 -2.80 7.25
CA PRO A 5 -0.41 -1.59 6.85
C PRO A 5 -0.16 -0.69 8.05
N GLU A 6 1.01 -0.06 8.07
CA GLU A 6 1.33 0.97 9.05
C GLU A 6 0.72 2.29 8.57
N LEU A 7 0.00 2.98 9.44
CA LEU A 7 -0.68 4.24 9.13
C LEU A 7 0.03 5.40 9.83
N TYR A 8 0.26 6.48 9.09
CA TYR A 8 0.92 7.70 9.54
C TYR A 8 0.06 8.90 9.15
N VAL A 9 -0.06 9.89 10.04
CA VAL A 9 -0.71 11.17 9.73
C VAL A 9 0.39 12.22 9.50
N LEU A 10 0.39 12.85 8.32
CA LEU A 10 1.30 13.93 7.96
C LEU A 10 0.45 15.16 7.61
N ASP A 11 0.43 16.15 8.49
CA ASP A 11 -0.44 17.33 8.42
C ASP A 11 -1.92 16.92 8.24
N ASP A 12 -2.51 17.22 7.09
CA ASP A 12 -3.89 16.91 6.70
C ASP A 12 -4.03 15.61 5.90
N LYS A 13 -2.93 14.86 5.70
CA LYS A 13 -2.88 13.66 4.85
C LYS A 13 -2.62 12.41 5.64
N LEU A 14 -3.22 11.30 5.20
CA LEU A 14 -2.92 9.97 5.73
C LEU A 14 -1.96 9.25 4.78
N VAL A 15 -0.87 8.73 5.32
CA VAL A 15 0.07 7.87 4.60
C VAL A 15 -0.08 6.44 5.10
N ALA A 16 -0.23 5.50 4.17
CA ALA A 16 -0.27 4.07 4.48
C ALA A 16 0.93 3.36 3.86
N VAL A 17 1.69 2.66 4.71
CA VAL A 17 2.85 1.87 4.31
C VAL A 17 2.47 0.39 4.38
N PHE A 18 2.41 -0.24 3.21
CA PHE A 18 2.17 -1.66 3.06
C PHE A 18 3.50 -2.37 2.84
N SER A 19 3.71 -3.48 3.56
CA SER A 19 4.86 -4.36 3.31
C SER A 19 4.40 -5.80 3.18
N VAL A 20 4.68 -6.38 2.01
CA VAL A 20 4.30 -7.75 1.68
C VAL A 20 5.55 -8.54 1.33
N ASN A 21 5.73 -9.66 2.02
CA ASN A 21 6.70 -10.68 1.67
C ASN A 21 5.98 -11.80 0.91
N PHE A 22 6.40 -12.08 -0.31
CA PHE A 22 5.87 -13.15 -1.14
C PHE A 22 7.02 -14.05 -1.62
N GLY A 23 7.22 -15.18 -0.94
CA GLY A 23 8.41 -16.02 -1.15
C GLY A 23 9.67 -15.23 -0.81
N GLU A 24 10.61 -15.13 -1.77
CA GLU A 24 11.82 -14.31 -1.65
C GLU A 24 11.62 -12.86 -2.08
N CYS A 25 10.42 -12.51 -2.59
CA CYS A 25 10.13 -11.15 -3.01
C CYS A 25 9.68 -10.30 -1.81
N VAL A 26 10.22 -9.09 -1.72
CA VAL A 26 9.82 -8.07 -0.75
C VAL A 26 9.28 -6.88 -1.52
N VAL A 27 8.05 -6.50 -1.20
CA VAL A 27 7.41 -5.32 -1.79
C VAL A 27 7.00 -4.39 -0.67
N LYS A 28 7.43 -3.13 -0.80
CA LYS A 28 6.98 -2.03 0.03
C LYS A 28 6.25 -1.04 -0.85
N MET A 29 5.06 -0.66 -0.44
CA MET A 29 4.26 0.35 -1.09
C MET A 29 3.88 1.41 -0.08
N GLU A 30 4.19 2.66 -0.38
CA GLU A 30 3.76 3.81 0.39
C GLU A 30 2.69 4.52 -0.42
N CYS A 31 1.51 4.73 0.18
CA CYS A 31 0.39 5.42 -0.44
C CYS A 31 0.08 6.70 0.33
N LEU A 32 -0.09 7.78 -0.40
CA LEU A 32 -0.64 9.03 0.11
C LEU A 32 -2.13 9.05 -0.17
N PHE A 33 -2.93 9.14 0.89
CA PHE A 33 -4.38 9.21 0.81
C PHE A 33 -4.86 10.64 1.07
N SER A 34 -5.87 11.05 0.31
CA SER A 34 -6.66 12.27 0.53
C SER A 34 -8.12 11.90 0.38
N ASP A 35 -8.95 12.23 1.37
CA ASP A 35 -10.36 11.88 1.42
C ASP A 35 -10.64 10.38 1.16
N GLU A 36 -11.06 10.03 -0.06
CA GLU A 36 -11.41 8.67 -0.49
C GLU A 36 -10.58 8.21 -1.71
N GLU A 37 -9.48 8.91 -2.01
CA GLU A 37 -8.60 8.60 -3.15
C GLU A 37 -7.11 8.47 -2.77
N ILE A 38 -6.40 7.68 -3.58
CA ILE A 38 -4.94 7.58 -3.54
C ILE A 38 -4.39 8.69 -4.43
N VAL A 39 -3.75 9.69 -3.82
CA VAL A 39 -3.17 10.85 -4.51
C VAL A 39 -1.84 10.50 -5.16
N ASP A 40 -1.03 9.69 -4.46
CA ASP A 40 0.28 9.26 -4.93
C ASP A 40 0.65 7.92 -4.30
N TYR A 41 1.56 7.18 -4.96
CA TYR A 41 2.15 5.98 -4.37
C TYR A 41 3.56 5.71 -4.90
N THR A 42 4.41 5.21 -4.00
CA THR A 42 5.76 4.73 -4.36
C THR A 42 5.87 3.24 -4.07
N ILE A 43 6.45 2.48 -4.99
CA ILE A 43 6.70 1.04 -4.83
C ILE A 43 8.19 0.75 -4.88
N VAL A 44 8.68 0.10 -3.83
CA VAL A 44 9.99 -0.53 -3.79
C VAL A 44 9.78 -2.03 -3.91
N PHE A 45 10.23 -2.60 -5.03
CA PHE A 45 10.14 -4.02 -5.31
C PHE A 45 11.54 -4.64 -5.32
N ASN A 46 11.72 -5.70 -4.54
CA ASN A 46 12.90 -6.55 -4.58
C ASN A 46 12.45 -7.98 -4.88
N GLY A 47 12.88 -8.52 -6.03
CA GLY A 47 12.44 -9.83 -6.52
C GLY A 47 12.62 -9.97 -8.03
N THR A 48 11.97 -10.98 -8.63
CA THR A 48 12.03 -11.18 -10.08
C THR A 48 11.04 -10.27 -10.81
N VAL A 49 11.42 -9.78 -12.00
CA VAL A 49 10.55 -8.90 -12.83
C VAL A 49 9.21 -9.56 -13.15
N LYS A 50 9.18 -10.90 -13.30
CA LYS A 50 7.95 -11.66 -13.58
C LYS A 50 6.91 -11.57 -12.47
N ASP A 51 7.32 -11.37 -11.22
CA ASP A 51 6.41 -11.24 -10.08
C ASP A 51 6.00 -9.79 -9.82
N LYS A 52 6.73 -8.81 -10.35
CA LYS A 52 6.51 -7.38 -10.05
C LYS A 52 5.10 -6.92 -10.36
N GLU A 53 4.60 -7.17 -11.57
CA GLU A 53 3.28 -6.70 -12.01
C GLU A 53 2.17 -7.33 -11.16
N ARG A 54 2.19 -8.66 -11.03
CA ARG A 54 1.20 -9.42 -10.27
C ARG A 54 1.14 -9.01 -8.79
N VAL A 55 2.29 -8.77 -8.17
CA VAL A 55 2.33 -8.36 -6.76
C VAL A 55 1.92 -6.90 -6.59
N THR A 56 2.34 -6.02 -7.51
CA THR A 56 1.97 -4.61 -7.52
C THR A 56 0.45 -4.43 -7.64
N GLU A 57 -0.20 -5.14 -8.56
CA GLU A 57 -1.65 -5.09 -8.75
C GLU A 57 -2.41 -5.47 -7.47
N LYS A 58 -1.99 -6.55 -6.80
CA LYS A 58 -2.58 -6.98 -5.54
C LYS A 58 -2.38 -5.98 -4.40
N MET A 59 -1.27 -5.25 -4.39
CA MET A 59 -1.02 -4.22 -3.38
C MET A 59 -1.91 -3.00 -3.63
N LEU A 60 -2.02 -2.55 -4.89
CA LEU A 60 -2.91 -1.45 -5.27
C LEU A 60 -4.37 -1.74 -4.92
N ILE A 61 -4.87 -2.94 -5.17
CA ILE A 61 -6.24 -3.34 -4.78
C ILE A 61 -6.44 -3.18 -3.27
N GLN A 62 -5.51 -3.67 -2.45
CA GLN A 62 -5.58 -3.54 -0.99
C GLN A 62 -5.51 -2.08 -0.54
N ALA A 63 -4.69 -1.25 -1.17
CA ALA A 63 -4.64 0.17 -0.84
C ALA A 63 -5.92 0.91 -1.19
N VAL A 64 -6.54 0.59 -2.33
CA VAL A 64 -7.84 1.18 -2.72
C VAL A 64 -8.95 0.74 -1.76
N GLU A 65 -8.98 -0.53 -1.36
CA GLU A 65 -9.92 -1.02 -0.35
C GLU A 65 -9.72 -0.32 1.00
N LEU A 66 -8.47 -0.15 1.44
CA LEU A 66 -8.19 0.54 2.69
C LEU A 66 -8.61 2.01 2.63
N CYS A 67 -8.27 2.71 1.54
CA CYS A 67 -8.59 4.12 1.33
C CYS A 67 -10.11 4.36 1.38
N LYS A 68 -10.89 3.53 0.68
CA LYS A 68 -12.37 3.59 0.73
C LYS A 68 -12.96 3.31 2.11
N ASN A 69 -12.28 2.50 2.92
CA ASN A 69 -12.72 2.10 4.26
C ASN A 69 -12.17 3.00 5.37
N GLN A 70 -11.47 4.10 5.06
CA GLN A 70 -10.88 5.02 6.05
C GLN A 70 -11.92 5.64 7.01
N LYS A 71 -13.22 5.61 6.71
CA LYS A 71 -14.30 6.05 7.62
C LYS A 71 -14.40 5.28 8.94
N VAL A 72 -13.62 4.21 9.13
CA VAL A 72 -13.67 3.35 10.33
C VAL A 72 -12.54 3.66 11.33
N TYR A 73 -11.52 4.43 10.95
CA TYR A 73 -10.30 4.62 11.75
C TYR A 73 -10.02 6.07 12.20
N VAL A 74 -10.95 7.01 11.93
CA VAL A 74 -10.87 8.42 12.36
C VAL A 74 -12.07 8.76 13.24
#